data_AF-A0AAD9IRP3-F1
#
_entry.id   AF-A0AAD9IRP3-F1
#
_cell.length_a   1.000
_cell.length_b   1.000
_cell.length_c   1.000
_cell.angle_alpha   90.00
_cell.angle_beta   90.00
_cell.angle_gamma   90.00
#
_symmetry.space_group_name_H-M   'P 1'
#
loop_
_entity.id
_entity.type
_entity.pdbx_description
1 polymer ?
#
loop_
_entity_poly.entity_id
_entity_poly.type
_entity_poly.pdbx_seq_one_letter_code
_entity_poly.pdbx_strand_id
1 'polypeptide(L)'
;MKFEALIILIYLAETTFLSVSASNNPVYYLYPFGEERGDSVKTDGDDMENKLIHLNRTFRFYTREYNSFWMCINGAISFNVFLWLASPSSGAINLPYMAVFWQDIKLTNTPGTMYYRQVDLNEEPDIIQLVEEDSANIGEPITPEWVFIVTWYRVSNKWTTSGEEDTFQAVIAVDGNKTITVFNYGPINWLNRYNSTALRFEKGSNTEWAVYRISGTADMLDIADYSTVRIPGRIVTRVDGEIQLPDLHLVDYQCNLDQTTGRVLTFDGSSELNMTGPSRKYLLSKLYQGDEADQRDQCKYMMRATTDAKGRLNWVSFSVGVHPRKQSKYKRNFAFGRNGPNTVMARGHGLKMDITSFPYVEHIQDNGQDLVVVVEKTDDGWRVSSENCSYVMEYSPLSERDQIRLHLGIYYADKVIGLCQNINGYLTNDNKDCSSPPQIGDSSTIEESCSCPLNDKRCNKALQNI
;
A
#
# COMPACT_ATOMS: atom_id res chain seq x y z
N MET A 1 -76.25 8.60 -4.23
CA MET A 1 -75.11 8.60 -5.17
C MET A 1 -73.85 8.91 -4.38
N LYS A 2 -72.86 8.00 -4.40
CA LYS A 2 -71.40 8.26 -4.49
C LYS A 2 -70.81 9.34 -3.54
N PHE A 3 -69.78 9.12 -2.72
CA PHE A 3 -68.62 8.23 -2.83
C PHE A 3 -67.98 8.08 -1.43
N GLU A 4 -67.36 6.92 -1.21
CA GLU A 4 -66.49 6.60 -0.08
C GLU A 4 -65.23 7.49 -0.04
N ALA A 5 -64.75 7.81 1.16
CA ALA A 5 -63.36 8.22 1.37
C ALA A 5 -62.89 7.69 2.72
N LEU A 6 -62.17 6.57 2.64
CA LEU A 6 -61.44 5.90 3.70
C LEU A 6 -60.28 6.80 4.17
N ILE A 7 -60.30 7.26 5.41
CA ILE A 7 -59.16 7.99 6.01
C ILE A 7 -58.17 6.95 6.51
N ILE A 8 -57.10 6.70 5.75
CA ILE A 8 -55.93 5.95 6.18
C ILE A 8 -54.99 6.93 6.89
N LEU A 9 -54.84 6.77 8.21
CA LEU A 9 -53.79 7.40 9.00
C LEU A 9 -52.45 6.69 8.70
N ILE A 10 -51.61 7.30 7.86
CA ILE A 10 -50.21 6.89 7.69
C ILE A 10 -49.40 7.63 8.75
N TYR A 11 -48.94 6.91 9.77
CA TYR A 11 -47.87 7.38 10.65
C TYR A 11 -46.58 7.43 9.84
N LEU A 12 -46.07 8.63 9.55
CA LEU A 12 -44.69 8.81 9.10
C LEU A 12 -43.80 8.70 10.34
N ALA A 13 -43.18 7.53 10.53
CA ALA A 13 -42.02 7.42 11.40
C ALA A 13 -40.84 8.07 10.66
N GLU A 14 -40.43 9.25 11.10
CA GLU A 14 -39.13 9.82 10.73
C GLU A 14 -38.04 8.93 11.33
N THR A 15 -37.58 7.94 10.56
CA THR A 15 -36.31 7.29 10.85
C THR A 15 -35.21 8.28 10.48
N THR A 16 -34.66 8.96 11.48
CA THR A 16 -33.38 9.64 11.35
C THR A 16 -32.32 8.59 11.04
N PHE A 17 -32.01 8.41 9.76
CA PHE A 17 -30.77 7.76 9.35
C PHE A 17 -29.63 8.68 9.80
N LEU A 18 -29.03 8.35 10.94
CA LEU A 18 -27.67 8.78 11.21
C LEU A 18 -26.81 8.10 10.14
N SER A 19 -26.46 8.83 9.10
CA SER A 19 -25.33 8.46 8.25
C SER A 19 -24.11 8.41 9.14
N VAL A 20 -23.71 7.22 9.56
CA VAL A 20 -22.38 6.99 10.10
C VAL A 20 -21.43 7.42 8.99
N SER A 21 -20.71 8.51 9.22
CA SER A 21 -19.55 8.86 8.41
C SER A 21 -18.61 7.66 8.46
N ALA A 22 -18.46 6.96 7.34
CA ALA A 22 -17.32 6.07 7.15
C ALA A 22 -16.08 6.90 7.48
N SER A 23 -15.38 6.55 8.57
CA SER A 23 -14.11 7.18 8.85
C SER A 23 -13.19 6.86 7.68
N ASN A 24 -12.70 7.89 6.99
CA ASN A 24 -11.65 7.79 5.99
C ASN A 24 -10.34 7.32 6.65
N ASN A 25 -10.26 6.06 7.05
CA ASN A 25 -9.00 5.42 7.37
C ASN A 25 -8.43 4.83 6.08
N PRO A 26 -7.11 4.99 5.82
CA PRO A 26 -6.48 4.39 4.66
C PRO A 26 -6.72 2.89 4.70
N VAL A 27 -7.24 2.33 3.59
CA VAL A 27 -7.47 0.90 3.45
C VAL A 27 -6.09 0.24 3.38
N TYR A 28 -5.61 -0.24 4.52
CA TYR A 28 -4.51 -1.19 4.59
C TYR A 28 -4.93 -2.47 3.84
N TYR A 29 -4.00 -3.17 3.18
CA TYR A 29 -4.26 -4.44 2.47
C TYR A 29 -4.41 -5.61 3.45
N LEU A 30 -5.31 -5.42 4.41
CA LEU A 30 -5.75 -6.42 5.36
C LEU A 30 -6.80 -7.28 4.68
N TYR A 31 -6.86 -8.54 5.09
CA TYR A 31 -8.01 -9.36 4.79
C TYR A 31 -9.26 -8.73 5.42
N PRO A 32 -10.44 -8.85 4.79
CA PRO A 32 -11.65 -8.22 5.30
C PRO A 32 -11.91 -8.58 6.77
N PHE A 33 -12.13 -7.59 7.62
CA PHE A 33 -12.35 -7.75 9.06
C PHE A 33 -13.38 -6.73 9.54
N GLY A 34 -13.89 -6.90 10.75
CA GLY A 34 -14.89 -6.01 11.37
C GLY A 34 -16.20 -6.71 11.71
N GLU A 35 -17.03 -6.06 12.52
CA GLU A 35 -18.34 -6.57 12.94
C GLU A 35 -19.27 -6.82 11.76
N GLU A 36 -19.16 -6.01 10.71
CA GLU A 36 -19.89 -6.14 9.45
C GLU A 36 -19.55 -7.42 8.67
N ARG A 37 -18.39 -8.03 8.96
CA ARG A 37 -17.99 -9.35 8.44
C ARG A 37 -18.28 -10.48 9.44
N GLY A 38 -18.97 -10.18 10.54
CA GLY A 38 -19.33 -11.15 11.58
C GLY A 38 -18.21 -11.44 12.58
N ASP A 39 -17.21 -10.56 12.68
CA ASP A 39 -16.11 -10.75 13.62
C ASP A 39 -16.58 -10.63 15.07
N SER A 40 -16.02 -11.50 15.91
CA SER A 40 -16.05 -11.29 17.36
C SER A 40 -15.14 -10.12 17.73
N VAL A 41 -15.56 -9.35 18.75
CA VAL A 41 -14.88 -8.12 19.16
C VAL A 41 -14.34 -8.24 20.58
N LYS A 42 -13.11 -7.77 20.80
CA LYS A 42 -12.56 -7.48 22.13
C LYS A 42 -12.03 -6.04 22.16
N THR A 43 -12.65 -5.21 22.99
CA THR A 43 -12.32 -3.77 23.17
C THR A 43 -11.67 -3.46 24.52
N ASP A 44 -11.51 -4.45 25.39
CA ASP A 44 -10.93 -4.28 26.72
C ASP A 44 -10.01 -5.45 27.06
N GLY A 45 -8.96 -5.18 27.84
CA GLY A 45 -8.02 -6.17 28.35
C GLY A 45 -6.56 -5.71 28.35
N ASP A 46 -5.75 -6.51 29.06
CA ASP A 46 -4.31 -6.30 29.29
C ASP A 46 -3.55 -7.66 29.27
N ASP A 47 -2.24 -7.66 29.59
CA ASP A 47 -1.25 -8.76 29.48
C ASP A 47 -1.70 -10.20 29.81
N MET A 48 -2.65 -10.38 30.72
CA MET A 48 -3.11 -11.71 31.16
C MET A 48 -4.45 -12.15 30.58
N GLU A 49 -5.09 -11.32 29.75
CA GLU A 49 -6.43 -11.55 29.22
C GLU A 49 -6.43 -12.20 27.83
N ASN A 50 -5.72 -13.32 27.74
CA ASN A 50 -5.69 -14.17 26.55
C ASN A 50 -7.03 -14.88 26.33
N LYS A 51 -7.41 -15.08 25.07
CA LYS A 51 -8.63 -15.80 24.70
C LYS A 51 -8.29 -17.18 24.13
N LEU A 52 -8.80 -18.24 24.75
CA LEU A 52 -8.78 -19.58 24.15
C LEU A 52 -9.77 -19.62 22.98
N ILE A 53 -9.28 -20.00 21.81
CA ILE A 53 -10.07 -20.25 20.59
C ILE A 53 -10.07 -21.75 20.32
N HIS A 54 -11.27 -22.34 20.28
CA HIS A 54 -11.47 -23.71 19.81
C HIS A 54 -11.71 -23.69 18.30
N LEU A 55 -10.97 -24.51 17.56
CA LEU A 55 -10.96 -24.45 16.11
C LEU A 55 -11.96 -25.42 15.50
N ASN A 56 -12.66 -24.97 14.46
CA ASN A 56 -13.55 -25.82 13.66
C ASN A 56 -12.76 -26.84 12.84
N ARG A 57 -11.53 -26.48 12.44
CA ARG A 57 -10.58 -27.35 11.74
C ARG A 57 -9.27 -27.43 12.51
N THR A 58 -8.67 -28.61 12.50
CA THR A 58 -7.31 -28.79 13.01
C THR A 58 -6.32 -28.27 11.99
N PHE A 59 -5.23 -27.65 12.43
CA PHE A 59 -4.16 -27.20 11.54
C PHE A 59 -2.80 -27.67 12.06
N ARG A 60 -1.78 -27.60 11.20
CA ARG A 60 -0.41 -27.98 11.56
C ARG A 60 0.47 -26.76 11.75
N PHE A 61 1.20 -26.74 12.84
CA PHE A 61 2.25 -25.78 13.10
C PHE A 61 3.52 -26.53 13.48
N TYR A 62 4.59 -26.32 12.71
CA TYR A 62 5.67 -27.27 12.53
C TYR A 62 5.09 -28.68 12.29
N THR A 63 5.61 -29.69 12.98
CA THR A 63 5.19 -31.09 12.87
C THR A 63 4.07 -31.46 13.85
N ARG A 64 3.35 -30.49 14.43
CA ARG A 64 2.33 -30.73 15.45
C ARG A 64 0.97 -30.22 15.00
N GLU A 65 -0.07 -30.98 15.35
CA GLU A 65 -1.46 -30.63 15.09
C GLU A 65 -2.08 -29.90 16.29
N TYR A 66 -2.88 -28.88 16.00
CA TYR A 66 -3.56 -28.05 17.00
C TYR A 66 -5.03 -27.89 16.64
N ASN A 67 -5.89 -28.10 17.64
CA ASN A 67 -7.34 -27.89 17.56
C ASN A 67 -7.81 -26.67 18.38
N SER A 68 -6.86 -25.96 18.97
CA SER A 68 -7.08 -24.75 19.76
C SER A 68 -5.79 -23.97 19.90
N PHE A 69 -5.92 -22.66 20.13
CA PHE A 69 -4.82 -21.78 20.47
C PHE A 69 -5.29 -20.67 21.40
N TRP A 70 -4.33 -19.99 22.02
CA TRP A 70 -4.55 -18.80 22.83
C TRP A 70 -4.19 -17.57 22.01
N MET A 71 -5.18 -16.72 21.77
CA MET A 71 -5.01 -15.42 21.13
C MET A 71 -4.63 -14.38 22.18
N CYS A 72 -3.50 -13.71 21.96
CA CYS A 72 -2.95 -12.71 22.85
C CYS A 72 -3.22 -11.29 22.35
N ILE A 73 -3.58 -10.40 23.27
CA ILE A 73 -3.76 -8.97 22.98
C ILE A 73 -2.46 -8.34 22.48
N ASN A 74 -1.34 -8.85 22.98
CA ASN A 74 0.00 -8.38 22.70
C ASN A 74 0.53 -8.81 21.32
N GLY A 75 -0.33 -9.15 20.34
CA GLY A 75 0.10 -9.42 18.97
C GLY A 75 0.74 -10.79 18.73
N ALA A 76 0.32 -11.81 19.50
CA ALA A 76 0.84 -13.17 19.41
C ALA A 76 -0.25 -14.24 19.53
N ILE A 77 0.04 -15.43 19.02
CA ILE A 77 -0.81 -16.63 19.11
C ILE A 77 0.03 -17.76 19.71
N SER A 78 -0.35 -18.30 20.86
CA SER A 78 0.38 -19.40 21.51
C SER A 78 -0.42 -20.69 21.56
N PHE A 79 0.29 -21.82 21.60
CA PHE A 79 -0.32 -23.13 21.55
C PHE A 79 -0.14 -23.91 22.85
N ASN A 80 -1.12 -24.75 23.18
CA ASN A 80 -1.27 -25.50 24.44
C ASN A 80 -1.48 -24.63 25.69
N VAL A 81 -0.60 -23.66 25.93
CA VAL A 81 -0.63 -22.78 27.11
C VAL A 81 -0.68 -21.33 26.64
N PHE A 82 -1.37 -20.48 27.41
CA PHE A 82 -1.44 -19.05 27.11
C PHE A 82 -0.08 -18.37 27.30
N LEU A 83 0.13 -17.29 26.56
CA LEU A 83 1.33 -16.47 26.64
C LEU A 83 1.15 -15.43 27.75
N TRP A 84 1.91 -15.54 28.84
CA TRP A 84 1.77 -14.65 30.02
C TRP A 84 2.70 -13.44 30.01
N LEU A 85 3.53 -13.30 28.97
CA LEU A 85 4.56 -12.27 28.90
C LEU A 85 4.03 -11.05 28.12
N ALA A 86 4.27 -9.86 28.68
CA ALA A 86 3.88 -8.59 28.07
C ALA A 86 4.68 -8.27 26.79
N SER A 87 5.91 -8.76 26.72
CA SER A 87 6.82 -8.55 25.59
C SER A 87 7.73 -9.77 25.38
N PRO A 88 8.32 -9.92 24.18
CA PRO A 88 9.25 -10.99 23.88
C PRO A 88 10.42 -11.01 24.88
N SER A 89 10.68 -12.16 25.48
CA SER A 89 11.92 -12.37 26.23
C SER A 89 13.10 -12.53 25.28
N SER A 90 14.28 -12.11 25.72
CA SER A 90 15.54 -12.30 24.97
C SER A 90 15.96 -13.77 24.83
N GLY A 91 15.38 -14.68 25.61
CA GLY A 91 15.62 -16.14 25.53
C GLY A 91 14.44 -16.92 24.95
N ALA A 92 14.70 -18.15 24.52
CA ALA A 92 13.66 -19.07 24.11
C ALA A 92 12.77 -19.44 25.31
N ILE A 93 11.47 -19.23 25.14
CA ILE A 93 10.46 -19.76 26.06
C ILE A 93 10.01 -21.10 25.49
N ASN A 94 10.01 -22.15 26.32
CA ASN A 94 9.68 -23.52 25.92
C ASN A 94 8.17 -23.69 25.69
N LEU A 95 7.62 -22.84 24.83
CA LEU A 95 6.21 -22.66 24.52
C LEU A 95 6.11 -22.45 23.01
N PRO A 96 5.34 -23.26 22.28
CA PRO A 96 5.09 -23.00 20.87
C PRO A 96 4.21 -21.76 20.68
N TYR A 97 4.62 -20.84 19.82
CA TYR A 97 3.85 -19.65 19.46
C TYR A 97 4.25 -19.06 18.11
N MET A 98 3.40 -18.18 17.60
CA MET A 98 3.69 -17.27 16.48
C MET A 98 3.54 -15.84 16.99
N ALA A 99 4.59 -15.04 16.84
CA ALA A 99 4.57 -13.62 17.12
C ALA A 99 4.37 -12.88 15.79
N VAL A 100 3.25 -12.17 15.68
CA VAL A 100 2.86 -11.39 14.51
C VAL A 100 3.53 -10.02 14.63
N PHE A 101 3.25 -9.34 15.73
CA PHE A 101 3.88 -8.10 16.14
C PHE A 101 3.84 -8.05 17.65
N TRP A 102 4.70 -8.86 18.30
CA TRP A 102 4.58 -9.03 19.74
C TRP A 102 5.02 -7.76 20.48
N GLN A 103 4.04 -7.03 21.00
CA GLN A 103 4.17 -5.73 21.65
C GLN A 103 3.43 -5.69 22.99
N ASP A 104 3.72 -4.68 23.81
CA ASP A 104 3.01 -4.43 25.06
C ASP A 104 1.80 -3.53 24.79
N ILE A 105 0.67 -4.15 24.44
CA ILE A 105 -0.56 -3.51 23.96
C ILE A 105 -1.58 -3.39 25.09
N LYS A 106 -2.27 -2.25 25.14
CA LYS A 106 -3.39 -2.02 26.03
C LYS A 106 -4.65 -1.70 25.24
N LEU A 107 -5.75 -2.38 25.54
CA LEU A 107 -7.07 -2.04 24.97
C LEU A 107 -7.88 -1.13 25.90
N THR A 108 -7.74 -1.30 27.22
CA THR A 108 -8.51 -0.54 28.23
C THR A 108 -8.29 0.97 28.12
N ASN A 109 -9.39 1.71 27.94
CA ASN A 109 -9.41 3.16 27.77
C ASN A 109 -8.59 3.64 26.55
N THR A 110 -8.56 2.85 25.48
CA THR A 110 -7.93 3.20 24.19
C THR A 110 -8.95 3.03 23.06
N PRO A 111 -8.69 3.59 21.86
CA PRO A 111 -9.50 3.31 20.67
C PRO A 111 -9.24 1.92 20.06
N GLY A 112 -8.23 1.20 20.56
CA GLY A 112 -7.81 -0.09 20.04
C GLY A 112 -8.87 -1.18 20.19
N THR A 113 -9.00 -2.02 19.17
CA THR A 113 -9.97 -3.12 19.13
C THR A 113 -9.36 -4.34 18.46
N MET A 114 -9.64 -5.53 19.00
CA MET A 114 -9.35 -6.78 18.31
C MET A 114 -10.61 -7.34 17.66
N TYR A 115 -10.50 -7.63 16.37
CA TYR A 115 -11.52 -8.34 15.59
C TYR A 115 -11.01 -9.73 15.24
N TYR A 116 -11.84 -10.75 15.37
CA TYR A 116 -11.44 -12.11 14.99
C TYR A 116 -12.60 -12.98 14.56
N ARG A 117 -12.36 -13.86 13.58
CA ARG A 117 -13.33 -14.88 13.13
C ARG A 117 -12.66 -16.14 12.62
N GLN A 118 -13.43 -17.23 12.66
CA GLN A 118 -13.16 -18.45 11.91
C GLN A 118 -14.08 -18.47 10.68
N VAL A 119 -13.53 -18.88 9.55
CA VAL A 119 -14.23 -18.96 8.27
C VAL A 119 -14.07 -20.38 7.74
N ASP A 120 -15.17 -21.11 7.61
CA ASP A 120 -15.22 -22.34 6.82
C ASP A 120 -15.56 -21.93 5.37
N LEU A 121 -14.60 -22.11 4.46
CA LEU A 121 -14.54 -21.37 3.19
C LEU A 121 -15.41 -21.92 2.05
N ASN A 122 -16.56 -22.50 2.37
CA ASN A 122 -17.49 -22.93 1.31
C ASN A 122 -18.27 -21.76 0.68
N GLU A 123 -18.24 -20.56 1.29
CA GLU A 123 -19.13 -19.43 0.94
C GLU A 123 -18.47 -18.03 0.92
N GLU A 124 -17.15 -17.90 1.10
CA GLU A 124 -16.44 -16.59 1.15
C GLU A 124 -15.38 -16.47 0.03
N PRO A 125 -15.79 -16.19 -1.22
CA PRO A 125 -14.92 -16.25 -2.40
C PRO A 125 -13.79 -15.20 -2.39
N ASP A 126 -13.99 -14.05 -1.77
CA ASP A 126 -12.97 -13.00 -1.64
C ASP A 126 -11.80 -13.44 -0.75
N ILE A 127 -12.09 -14.15 0.35
CA ILE A 127 -11.05 -14.69 1.25
C ILE A 127 -10.32 -15.86 0.59
N ILE A 128 -11.03 -16.74 -0.12
CA ILE A 128 -10.42 -17.85 -0.87
C ILE A 128 -9.42 -17.29 -1.88
N GLN A 129 -9.85 -16.32 -2.70
CA GLN A 129 -9.01 -15.73 -3.73
C GLN A 129 -7.72 -15.14 -3.15
N LEU A 130 -7.83 -14.36 -2.06
CA LEU A 130 -6.66 -13.76 -1.41
C LEU A 130 -5.65 -14.80 -0.93
N VAL A 131 -6.11 -15.89 -0.31
CA VAL A 131 -5.23 -16.96 0.16
C VAL A 131 -4.61 -17.73 -1.01
N GLU A 132 -5.39 -18.04 -2.05
CA GLU A 132 -4.88 -18.72 -3.24
C GLU A 132 -3.78 -17.89 -3.91
N GLU A 133 -3.99 -16.58 -4.05
CA GLU A 133 -3.00 -15.63 -4.58
C GLU A 133 -1.74 -15.55 -3.68
N ASP A 134 -1.91 -15.33 -2.38
CA ASP A 134 -0.81 -15.23 -1.41
C ASP A 134 0.03 -16.51 -1.37
N SER A 135 -0.63 -17.67 -1.36
CA SER A 135 0.04 -18.98 -1.34
C SER A 135 0.78 -19.29 -2.65
N ALA A 136 0.21 -18.90 -3.80
CA ALA A 136 0.87 -19.03 -5.09
C ALA A 136 2.11 -18.15 -5.20
N ASN A 137 2.08 -16.94 -4.61
CA ASN A 137 3.20 -15.99 -4.66
C ASN A 137 4.46 -16.47 -3.93
N ILE A 138 4.31 -17.32 -2.90
CA ILE A 138 5.44 -17.99 -2.25
C ILE A 138 5.78 -19.37 -2.86
N GLY A 139 5.14 -19.74 -3.97
CA GLY A 139 5.34 -21.03 -4.65
C GLY A 139 4.76 -22.23 -3.92
N GLU A 140 3.87 -22.01 -2.95
CA GLU A 140 3.22 -23.03 -2.13
C GLU A 140 1.70 -22.96 -2.27
N PRO A 141 1.14 -23.07 -3.49
CA PRO A 141 -0.29 -22.89 -3.70
C PRO A 141 -1.10 -23.86 -2.85
N ILE A 142 -2.17 -23.32 -2.26
CA ILE A 142 -3.16 -24.06 -1.47
C ILE A 142 -4.57 -23.64 -1.92
N THR A 143 -5.54 -24.54 -1.81
CA THR A 143 -6.97 -24.22 -1.92
C THR A 143 -7.58 -24.27 -0.52
N PRO A 144 -7.75 -23.14 0.16
CA PRO A 144 -8.08 -23.14 1.57
C PRO A 144 -9.51 -23.63 1.84
N GLU A 145 -9.63 -24.55 2.80
CA GLU A 145 -10.92 -25.04 3.32
C GLU A 145 -11.34 -24.27 4.58
N TRP A 146 -10.36 -23.70 5.30
CA TRP A 146 -10.60 -22.96 6.54
C TRP A 146 -9.57 -21.85 6.73
N VAL A 147 -10.06 -20.73 7.27
CA VAL A 147 -9.24 -19.57 7.62
C VAL A 147 -9.60 -19.04 9.01
N PHE A 148 -8.61 -18.66 9.79
CA PHE A 148 -8.78 -17.80 10.96
C PHE A 148 -8.16 -16.44 10.69
N ILE A 149 -8.91 -15.37 10.97
CA ILE A 149 -8.45 -13.98 10.84
C ILE A 149 -8.50 -13.34 12.23
N VAL A 150 -7.42 -12.66 12.60
CA VAL A 150 -7.38 -11.76 13.76
C VAL A 150 -6.71 -10.45 13.37
N THR A 151 -7.40 -9.34 13.62
CA THR A 151 -6.91 -7.98 13.38
C THR A 151 -6.78 -7.24 14.70
N TRP A 152 -5.57 -6.75 14.99
CA TRP A 152 -5.32 -5.76 16.04
C TRP A 152 -5.47 -4.39 15.40
N TYR A 153 -6.65 -3.78 15.55
CA TYR A 153 -7.02 -2.55 14.89
C TYR A 153 -6.82 -1.34 15.78
N ARG A 154 -6.06 -0.35 15.29
CA ARG A 154 -5.77 0.91 15.98
C ARG A 154 -5.28 0.74 17.42
N VAL A 155 -4.46 -0.28 17.65
CA VAL A 155 -3.98 -0.62 18.99
C VAL A 155 -2.89 0.36 19.42
N SER A 156 -2.91 0.72 20.70
CA SER A 156 -1.96 1.66 21.29
C SER A 156 -0.94 0.96 22.17
N ASN A 157 0.24 1.55 22.24
CA ASN A 157 1.28 1.18 23.19
C ASN A 157 0.79 1.39 24.63
N LYS A 158 0.99 0.40 25.51
CA LYS A 158 0.61 0.51 26.93
C LYS A 158 1.27 1.68 27.66
N TRP A 159 2.49 2.04 27.28
CA TRP A 159 3.34 2.96 28.03
C TRP A 159 3.36 4.39 27.50
N THR A 160 2.76 4.65 26.33
CA THR A 160 2.74 5.99 25.73
C THR A 160 1.33 6.54 25.68
N THR A 161 1.24 7.87 25.70
CA THR A 161 0.00 8.62 25.49
C THR A 161 0.11 9.45 24.21
N SER A 162 0.99 9.07 23.28
CA SER A 162 1.25 9.81 22.03
C SER A 162 0.01 9.88 21.13
N GLY A 163 -0.96 8.98 21.33
CA GLY A 163 -2.13 8.83 20.47
C GLY A 163 -1.79 8.13 19.16
N GLU A 164 -0.58 7.59 19.02
CA GLU A 164 -0.21 6.73 17.90
C GLU A 164 -0.93 5.39 18.02
N GLU A 165 -1.35 4.88 16.87
CA GLU A 165 -2.19 3.70 16.74
C GLU A 165 -1.63 2.87 15.60
N ASP A 166 -1.36 1.59 15.88
CA ASP A 166 -0.87 0.67 14.87
C ASP A 166 -1.97 -0.31 14.51
N THR A 167 -1.96 -0.78 13.26
CA THR A 167 -2.88 -1.82 12.80
C THR A 167 -2.09 -2.94 12.15
N PHE A 168 -2.33 -4.17 12.59
CA PHE A 168 -1.74 -5.36 12.00
C PHE A 168 -2.69 -6.55 12.14
N GLN A 169 -2.46 -7.59 11.36
CA GLN A 169 -3.37 -8.72 11.23
C GLN A 169 -2.58 -10.02 11.05
N ALA A 170 -3.15 -11.11 11.56
CA ALA A 170 -2.73 -12.45 11.20
C ALA A 170 -3.89 -13.26 10.62
N VAL A 171 -3.57 -14.00 9.57
CA VAL A 171 -4.43 -14.95 8.89
C VAL A 171 -3.76 -16.31 8.98
N ILE A 172 -4.48 -17.35 9.38
CA ILE A 172 -4.04 -18.74 9.33
C ILE A 172 -4.95 -19.45 8.34
N ALA A 173 -4.39 -20.02 7.27
CA ALA A 173 -5.16 -20.69 6.22
C ALA A 173 -4.75 -22.16 6.07
N VAL A 174 -5.73 -23.03 5.87
CA VAL A 174 -5.56 -24.49 5.85
C VAL A 174 -6.27 -25.10 4.66
N ASP A 175 -5.57 -25.96 3.93
CA ASP A 175 -6.04 -26.76 2.77
C ASP A 175 -5.92 -28.24 3.10
N GLY A 176 -6.59 -28.66 4.19
CA GLY A 176 -6.51 -30.01 4.77
C GLY A 176 -5.17 -30.37 5.43
N ASN A 177 -4.05 -30.37 4.69
CA ASN A 177 -2.74 -30.82 5.15
C ASN A 177 -1.66 -29.74 5.21
N LYS A 178 -1.81 -28.67 4.42
CA LYS A 178 -0.89 -27.53 4.41
C LYS A 178 -1.41 -26.43 5.30
N THR A 179 -0.51 -25.67 5.90
CA THR A 179 -0.86 -24.47 6.67
C THR A 179 0.06 -23.34 6.28
N ILE A 180 -0.53 -22.22 5.88
CA ILE A 180 0.20 -20.96 5.69
C ILE A 180 -0.32 -19.91 6.66
N THR A 181 0.53 -18.95 6.96
CA THR A 181 0.16 -17.73 7.68
C THR A 181 0.38 -16.52 6.80
N VAL A 182 -0.54 -15.56 6.83
CA VAL A 182 -0.38 -14.23 6.25
C VAL A 182 -0.39 -13.21 7.38
N PHE A 183 0.69 -12.47 7.55
CA PHE A 183 0.75 -11.33 8.45
C PHE A 183 0.69 -10.05 7.63
N ASN A 184 -0.23 -9.16 7.98
CA ASN A 184 -0.40 -7.87 7.32
C ASN A 184 -0.12 -6.73 8.30
N TYR A 185 0.59 -5.69 7.85
CA TYR A 185 0.95 -4.51 8.63
C TYR A 185 0.49 -3.25 7.90
N GLY A 186 -0.25 -2.38 8.58
CA GLY A 186 -0.34 -0.97 8.19
C GLY A 186 0.94 -0.22 8.61
N PRO A 187 1.03 1.10 8.39
CA PRO A 187 2.11 1.93 8.92
C PRO A 187 2.27 1.68 10.42
N ILE A 188 3.51 1.39 10.81
CA ILE A 188 3.87 1.14 12.20
C ILE A 188 4.56 2.40 12.71
N ASN A 189 3.93 3.05 13.68
CA ASN A 189 4.36 4.35 14.19
C ASN A 189 5.03 4.22 15.56
N TRP A 190 4.92 3.08 16.23
CA TRP A 190 5.50 2.89 17.55
C TRP A 190 6.06 1.49 17.78
N LEU A 191 7.05 1.42 18.69
CA LEU A 191 7.53 0.19 19.31
C LEU A 191 7.41 0.32 20.83
N ASN A 192 7.41 -0.80 21.56
CA ASN A 192 7.46 -0.73 23.02
C ASN A 192 8.75 -0.04 23.52
N ARG A 193 8.77 0.31 24.82
CA ARG A 193 9.87 1.09 25.44
C ARG A 193 11.27 0.45 25.37
N TYR A 194 11.35 -0.83 25.01
CA TYR A 194 12.60 -1.58 24.90
C TYR A 194 13.00 -1.86 23.44
N ASN A 195 12.23 -1.36 22.46
CA ASN A 195 12.28 -1.78 21.06
C ASN A 195 12.23 -3.31 20.91
N SER A 196 11.63 -4.02 21.89
CA SER A 196 11.58 -5.47 21.94
C SER A 196 10.33 -5.97 21.23
N THR A 197 10.33 -5.92 19.91
CA THR A 197 9.27 -6.52 19.11
C THR A 197 9.66 -7.92 18.63
N ALA A 198 8.68 -8.78 18.36
CA ALA A 198 8.95 -10.05 17.72
C ALA A 198 8.04 -10.30 16.52
N LEU A 199 8.70 -10.70 15.44
CA LEU A 199 8.13 -11.34 14.26
C LEU A 199 8.86 -12.68 14.09
N ARG A 200 8.28 -13.76 14.64
CA ARG A 200 8.93 -15.08 14.74
C ARG A 200 7.95 -16.23 14.94
N PHE A 201 8.43 -17.44 14.67
CA PHE A 201 7.71 -18.70 14.87
C PHE A 201 8.53 -19.64 15.77
N GLU A 202 7.97 -20.06 16.91
CA GLU A 202 8.63 -20.93 17.89
C GLU A 202 7.97 -22.30 17.96
N LYS A 203 8.75 -23.37 17.82
CA LYS A 203 8.23 -24.75 17.97
C LYS A 203 8.02 -25.15 19.44
N GLY A 204 8.59 -24.40 20.38
CA GLY A 204 8.56 -24.73 21.81
C GLY A 204 9.49 -25.86 22.22
N SER A 205 10.65 -25.98 21.56
CA SER A 205 11.74 -26.93 21.90
C SER A 205 13.07 -26.23 22.24
N ASN A 206 13.04 -24.89 22.43
CA ASN A 206 14.18 -23.99 22.62
C ASN A 206 15.29 -24.03 21.55
N THR A 207 15.15 -24.88 20.53
CA THR A 207 16.19 -25.18 19.53
C THR A 207 15.68 -25.04 18.10
N GLU A 208 14.37 -24.98 17.91
CA GLU A 208 13.74 -24.83 16.60
C GLU A 208 12.87 -23.58 16.58
N TRP A 209 13.33 -22.59 15.84
CA TRP A 209 12.67 -21.31 15.64
C TRP A 209 13.02 -20.70 14.30
N ALA A 210 12.14 -19.81 13.83
CA ALA A 210 12.34 -19.00 12.65
C ALA A 210 12.08 -17.53 13.01
N VAL A 211 13.07 -16.66 12.86
CA VAL A 211 12.99 -15.22 13.16
C VAL A 211 13.35 -14.39 11.93
N TYR A 212 12.54 -13.38 11.60
CA TYR A 212 12.92 -12.42 10.56
C TYR A 212 14.03 -11.51 11.08
N ARG A 213 15.00 -11.13 10.22
CA ARG A 213 16.17 -10.34 10.63
C ARG A 213 15.82 -9.00 11.28
N ILE A 214 14.73 -8.37 10.84
CA ILE A 214 14.22 -7.10 11.37
C ILE A 214 13.60 -7.25 12.77
N SER A 215 13.24 -8.46 13.19
CA SER A 215 12.61 -8.71 14.48
C SER A 215 13.50 -8.23 15.63
N GLY A 216 12.93 -7.42 16.53
CA GLY A 216 13.66 -6.84 17.67
C GLY A 216 14.59 -5.67 17.30
N THR A 217 14.45 -5.11 16.10
CA THR A 217 15.20 -3.94 15.62
C THR A 217 14.27 -2.76 15.34
N ALA A 218 14.85 -1.57 15.12
CA ALA A 218 14.07 -0.37 14.76
C ALA A 218 13.45 -0.46 13.36
N ASP A 219 14.02 -1.26 12.46
CA ASP A 219 13.54 -1.48 11.08
C ASP A 219 12.11 -2.06 11.04
N MET A 220 11.59 -2.54 12.18
CA MET A 220 10.18 -2.95 12.31
C MET A 220 9.19 -1.78 12.22
N LEU A 221 9.64 -0.53 12.32
CA LEU A 221 8.81 0.64 11.99
C LEU A 221 8.51 0.69 10.48
N ASP A 222 9.45 0.24 9.66
CA ASP A 222 9.34 0.25 8.20
C ASP A 222 8.69 -1.04 7.67
N ILE A 223 8.21 -1.96 8.53
CA ILE A 223 7.70 -3.27 8.11
C ILE A 223 6.53 -3.20 7.12
N ALA A 224 5.79 -2.10 7.14
CA ALA A 224 4.73 -1.78 6.18
C ALA A 224 5.25 -1.62 4.75
N ASP A 225 6.55 -1.35 4.57
CA ASP A 225 7.20 -1.13 3.27
C ASP A 225 7.87 -2.41 2.72
N TYR A 226 7.97 -3.45 3.56
CA TYR A 226 8.56 -4.74 3.21
C TYR A 226 7.50 -5.79 2.89
N SER A 227 7.87 -6.76 2.06
CA SER A 227 6.98 -7.88 1.72
C SER A 227 7.74 -9.16 1.37
N THR A 228 7.05 -10.29 1.50
CA THR A 228 7.47 -11.57 0.91
C THR A 228 6.73 -11.90 -0.40
N VAL A 229 5.62 -11.20 -0.66
CA VAL A 229 4.72 -11.43 -1.80
C VAL A 229 4.47 -10.16 -2.62
N ARG A 230 5.33 -9.14 -2.45
CA ARG A 230 5.29 -7.84 -3.16
C ARG A 230 4.03 -7.01 -2.94
N ILE A 231 3.29 -7.33 -1.89
CA ILE A 231 2.25 -6.50 -1.29
C ILE A 231 2.90 -5.89 -0.04
N PRO A 232 3.31 -4.60 -0.05
CA PRO A 232 3.82 -3.92 1.13
C PRO A 232 3.05 -4.25 2.41
N GLY A 233 3.79 -4.53 3.47
CA GLY A 233 3.26 -4.94 4.75
C GLY A 233 2.71 -6.36 4.77
N ARG A 234 2.84 -7.16 3.71
CA ARG A 234 2.36 -8.56 3.67
C ARG A 234 3.49 -9.59 3.72
N ILE A 235 3.40 -10.46 4.70
CA ILE A 235 4.33 -11.56 4.93
C ILE A 235 3.57 -12.88 4.91
N VAL A 236 3.87 -13.73 3.93
CA VAL A 236 3.26 -15.04 3.76
C VAL A 236 4.32 -16.08 4.08
N THR A 237 3.98 -17.08 4.89
CA THR A 237 4.93 -18.11 5.32
C THR A 237 4.21 -19.44 5.48
N ARG A 238 4.81 -20.51 4.95
CA ARG A 238 4.34 -21.88 5.18
C ARG A 238 4.82 -22.37 6.55
N VAL A 239 3.91 -22.95 7.34
CA VAL A 239 4.18 -23.27 8.76
C VAL A 239 3.93 -24.71 9.17
N ASP A 240 3.51 -25.61 8.27
CA ASP A 240 3.22 -27.04 8.55
C ASP A 240 4.46 -27.96 8.54
N GLY A 241 5.67 -27.44 8.77
CA GLY A 241 6.93 -28.18 8.70
C GLY A 241 8.13 -27.41 9.23
N GLU A 242 9.32 -27.69 8.72
CA GLU A 242 10.47 -26.80 8.94
C GLU A 242 10.20 -25.46 8.25
N ILE A 243 10.21 -24.38 9.02
CA ILE A 243 9.84 -23.05 8.53
C ILE A 243 11.05 -22.43 7.84
N GLN A 244 10.94 -22.27 6.53
CA GLN A 244 11.88 -21.48 5.72
C GLN A 244 11.30 -20.07 5.56
N LEU A 245 11.99 -19.07 6.10
CA LEU A 245 11.55 -17.67 5.97
C LEU A 245 11.91 -17.14 4.58
N PRO A 246 10.93 -16.69 3.78
CA PRO A 246 11.21 -15.92 2.57
C PRO A 246 11.98 -14.64 2.91
N ASP A 247 12.80 -14.16 1.99
CA ASP A 247 13.46 -12.86 2.16
C ASP A 247 12.41 -11.73 2.11
N LEU A 248 12.60 -10.73 2.99
CA LEU A 248 11.85 -9.49 2.93
C LEU A 248 12.48 -8.57 1.90
N HIS A 249 11.63 -8.04 1.01
CA HIS A 249 12.04 -7.10 -0.02
C HIS A 249 11.35 -5.76 0.20
N LEU A 250 12.13 -4.68 0.15
CA LEU A 250 11.59 -3.33 -0.03
C LEU A 250 10.92 -3.25 -1.40
N VAL A 251 9.81 -2.53 -1.48
CA VAL A 251 9.03 -2.41 -2.70
C VAL A 251 9.41 -1.10 -3.43
N ASP A 252 10.14 -1.18 -4.57
CA ASP A 252 10.67 -0.05 -5.38
C ASP A 252 10.36 -0.19 -6.90
N TYR A 253 10.05 0.88 -7.67
CA TYR A 253 9.72 0.80 -9.13
C TYR A 253 10.21 2.02 -10.04
N GLN A 254 10.39 1.92 -11.40
CA GLN A 254 11.16 2.88 -12.30
C GLN A 254 10.47 3.26 -13.67
N CYS A 255 10.94 4.16 -14.63
CA CYS A 255 10.54 4.44 -16.09
C CYS A 255 11.55 5.30 -16.94
N ASN A 256 11.58 5.28 -18.31
CA ASN A 256 12.59 5.96 -19.20
C ASN A 256 12.08 6.75 -20.51
N LEU A 257 12.88 7.69 -21.15
CA LEU A 257 12.74 8.66 -22.39
C LEU A 257 13.60 8.60 -23.78
N ASP A 258 13.12 8.20 -25.01
CA ASP A 258 13.99 7.84 -26.19
C ASP A 258 14.55 9.01 -26.98
N GLN A 259 15.88 9.01 -27.14
CA GLN A 259 16.65 10.07 -27.76
C GLN A 259 16.73 10.01 -29.29
N THR A 260 16.43 8.87 -29.92
CA THR A 260 16.66 8.65 -31.36
C THR A 260 15.41 8.87 -32.22
N THR A 261 14.24 8.62 -31.64
CA THR A 261 12.96 8.60 -32.35
C THR A 261 11.98 9.70 -31.93
N GLY A 262 12.23 10.36 -30.78
CA GLY A 262 11.28 11.32 -30.21
C GLY A 262 9.99 10.65 -29.73
N ARG A 263 10.03 9.36 -29.38
CA ARG A 263 8.85 8.63 -28.91
C ARG A 263 8.79 8.69 -27.38
N VAL A 264 7.63 9.09 -26.87
CA VAL A 264 7.31 8.99 -25.44
C VAL A 264 5.98 8.26 -25.30
N LEU A 265 5.93 7.36 -24.34
CA LEU A 265 4.74 6.59 -24.03
C LEU A 265 3.97 7.33 -22.95
N THR A 266 2.68 7.58 -23.17
CA THR A 266 1.85 8.14 -22.11
C THR A 266 1.60 7.10 -21.04
N PHE A 267 1.59 7.57 -19.80
CA PHE A 267 1.19 6.78 -18.65
C PHE A 267 -0.27 6.37 -18.72
N ASP A 268 -1.06 6.85 -19.69
CA ASP A 268 -2.46 6.51 -20.03
C ASP A 268 -2.65 5.33 -20.98
N GLY A 269 -1.54 4.76 -21.45
CA GLY A 269 -1.57 3.46 -22.08
C GLY A 269 -2.31 3.38 -23.40
N SER A 270 -2.69 4.53 -23.93
CA SER A 270 -3.56 4.64 -25.10
C SER A 270 -2.89 5.36 -26.26
N SER A 271 -1.62 5.76 -26.13
CA SER A 271 -0.94 6.57 -27.14
C SER A 271 0.58 6.40 -27.16
N GLU A 272 1.10 5.95 -28.30
CA GLU A 272 2.47 6.29 -28.68
C GLU A 272 2.50 7.77 -29.11
N LEU A 273 3.10 8.64 -28.30
CA LEU A 273 3.35 10.01 -28.71
C LEU A 273 4.63 10.06 -29.54
N ASN A 274 4.42 10.07 -30.85
CA ASN A 274 5.45 10.43 -31.81
C ASN A 274 5.69 11.94 -31.70
N MET A 275 6.67 12.36 -30.88
CA MET A 275 6.99 13.76 -30.63
C MET A 275 7.81 14.36 -31.79
N THR A 276 7.34 14.19 -33.02
CA THR A 276 8.05 14.58 -34.25
C THR A 276 7.83 16.04 -34.68
N GLY A 277 7.20 16.85 -33.83
CA GLY A 277 6.91 18.25 -34.11
C GLY A 277 7.93 19.20 -33.45
N PRO A 278 8.45 20.22 -34.15
CA PRO A 278 9.32 21.21 -33.54
C PRO A 278 8.58 22.07 -32.52
N SER A 279 9.22 22.35 -31.38
CA SER A 279 8.72 23.26 -30.34
C SER A 279 7.31 22.91 -29.81
N ARG A 280 6.99 21.62 -29.72
CA ARG A 280 5.67 21.15 -29.28
C ARG A 280 5.70 20.68 -27.84
N LYS A 281 4.58 20.89 -27.14
CA LYS A 281 4.32 20.37 -25.80
C LYS A 281 3.44 19.14 -25.89
N TYR A 282 3.83 18.10 -25.19
CA TYR A 282 3.20 16.80 -25.17
C TYR A 282 2.82 16.46 -23.73
N LEU A 283 1.61 15.95 -23.54
CA LEU A 283 1.14 15.45 -22.25
C LEU A 283 1.67 14.03 -22.07
N LEU A 284 2.29 13.75 -20.92
CA LEU A 284 2.81 12.41 -20.60
C LEU A 284 1.87 11.66 -19.66
N SER A 285 1.47 12.34 -18.58
CA SER A 285 0.53 11.83 -17.58
C SER A 285 -0.26 12.98 -16.97
N LYS A 286 -1.43 12.67 -16.45
CA LYS A 286 -2.25 13.58 -15.65
C LYS A 286 -3.28 12.78 -14.86
N LEU A 287 -3.59 13.26 -13.65
CA LEU A 287 -4.75 12.80 -12.90
C LEU A 287 -6.00 13.57 -13.38
N TYR A 288 -7.04 12.87 -13.85
CA TYR A 288 -8.25 13.48 -14.44
C TYR A 288 -9.56 12.83 -13.98
N GLN A 289 -9.76 12.59 -12.68
CA GLN A 289 -11.10 12.21 -12.19
C GLN A 289 -11.50 12.91 -10.89
N GLY A 290 -12.83 13.04 -10.73
CA GLY A 290 -13.50 13.60 -9.57
C GLY A 290 -14.73 14.47 -9.90
N ASP A 291 -15.87 14.21 -9.25
CA ASP A 291 -17.10 15.04 -9.27
C ASP A 291 -16.83 16.50 -8.84
N GLU A 292 -17.81 17.41 -8.92
CA GLU A 292 -17.63 18.82 -8.50
C GLU A 292 -17.07 18.98 -7.06
N ALA A 293 -17.27 17.99 -6.18
CA ALA A 293 -16.69 17.93 -4.83
C ALA A 293 -15.15 17.81 -4.83
N ASP A 294 -14.57 17.26 -5.89
CA ASP A 294 -13.15 16.94 -6.06
C ASP A 294 -12.34 18.11 -6.65
N GLN A 295 -12.99 19.24 -6.98
CA GLN A 295 -12.28 20.42 -7.48
C GLN A 295 -11.28 21.02 -6.47
N ARG A 296 -11.33 20.59 -5.20
CA ARG A 296 -10.48 21.05 -4.10
C ARG A 296 -9.26 20.16 -3.82
N ASP A 297 -9.10 19.04 -4.53
CA ASP A 297 -7.94 18.17 -4.36
C ASP A 297 -6.64 18.81 -4.90
N GLN A 298 -5.66 18.96 -4.00
CA GLN A 298 -4.34 19.55 -4.27
C GLN A 298 -3.34 18.54 -4.82
N CYS A 299 -3.59 17.24 -4.66
CA CYS A 299 -2.73 16.16 -5.10
C CYS A 299 -2.80 15.89 -6.62
N LYS A 300 -3.57 16.70 -7.34
CA LYS A 300 -3.63 16.68 -8.81
C LYS A 300 -2.31 17.06 -9.43
N TYR A 301 -1.79 16.14 -10.25
CA TYR A 301 -0.55 16.34 -11.00
C TYR A 301 -0.76 16.27 -12.51
N MET A 302 0.24 16.75 -13.24
CA MET A 302 0.34 16.66 -14.68
C MET A 302 1.79 16.73 -15.14
N MET A 303 2.19 15.76 -15.95
CA MET A 303 3.53 15.65 -16.51
C MET A 303 3.51 16.00 -18.00
N ARG A 304 4.50 16.76 -18.46
CA ARG A 304 4.63 17.12 -19.87
C ARG A 304 6.07 17.03 -20.36
N ALA A 305 6.23 16.71 -21.64
CA ALA A 305 7.47 16.85 -22.37
C ALA A 305 7.36 18.01 -23.37
N THR A 306 8.47 18.68 -23.65
CA THR A 306 8.57 19.70 -24.71
C THR A 306 9.73 19.40 -25.62
N THR A 307 9.53 19.48 -26.93
CA THR A 307 10.59 19.32 -27.93
C THR A 307 11.29 20.63 -28.28
N ASP A 308 12.54 20.54 -28.74
CA ASP A 308 13.26 21.64 -29.37
C ASP A 308 12.84 21.85 -30.83
N ALA A 309 13.46 22.82 -31.51
CA ALA A 309 13.20 23.12 -32.91
C ALA A 309 13.56 21.98 -33.88
N LYS A 310 14.27 20.95 -33.42
CA LYS A 310 14.64 19.75 -34.19
C LYS A 310 13.76 18.55 -33.85
N GLY A 311 12.73 18.72 -33.01
CA GLY A 311 11.86 17.64 -32.57
C GLY A 311 12.48 16.74 -31.49
N ARG A 312 13.57 17.14 -30.85
CA ARG A 312 14.21 16.37 -29.78
C ARG A 312 13.69 16.80 -28.42
N LEU A 313 13.60 15.89 -27.45
CA LEU A 313 13.23 16.24 -26.07
C LEU A 313 14.15 17.34 -25.51
N ASN A 314 13.54 18.40 -24.99
CA ASN A 314 14.21 19.58 -24.45
C ASN A 314 13.89 19.79 -22.96
N TRP A 315 12.62 19.71 -22.60
CA TRP A 315 12.14 19.89 -21.23
C TRP A 315 11.19 18.80 -20.81
N VAL A 316 11.31 18.35 -19.57
CA VAL A 316 10.29 17.60 -18.83
C VAL A 316 9.73 18.54 -17.77
N SER A 317 8.42 18.56 -17.56
CA SER A 317 7.81 19.40 -16.53
C SER A 317 6.80 18.65 -15.69
N PHE A 318 6.89 18.84 -14.38
CA PHE A 318 5.97 18.33 -13.38
C PHE A 318 5.12 19.50 -12.86
N SER A 319 3.83 19.45 -13.17
CA SER A 319 2.83 20.37 -12.63
C SER A 319 2.07 19.71 -11.49
N VAL A 320 1.87 20.42 -10.39
CA VAL A 320 1.17 19.96 -9.18
C VAL A 320 0.14 21.01 -8.74
N GLY A 321 -0.89 20.63 -7.98
CA GLY A 321 -2.01 21.52 -7.63
C GLY A 321 -2.83 21.97 -8.86
N VAL A 322 -3.06 21.05 -9.81
CA VAL A 322 -3.65 21.40 -11.12
C VAL A 322 -5.17 21.47 -11.06
N HIS A 323 -5.73 22.68 -11.04
CA HIS A 323 -7.19 22.93 -11.07
C HIS A 323 -7.71 23.40 -12.44
N PRO A 324 -9.05 23.33 -12.70
CA PRO A 324 -9.69 23.95 -13.85
C PRO A 324 -9.37 25.45 -13.97
N ARG A 325 -9.48 26.01 -15.19
CA ARG A 325 -8.97 27.35 -15.60
C ARG A 325 -9.30 28.53 -14.65
N LYS A 326 -10.31 28.44 -13.78
CA LYS A 326 -10.71 29.51 -12.84
C LYS A 326 -9.99 29.49 -11.47
N GLN A 327 -9.18 28.47 -11.16
CA GLN A 327 -8.49 28.29 -9.86
C GLN A 327 -6.96 28.16 -9.97
N SER A 328 -6.36 28.74 -11.02
CA SER A 328 -4.93 28.57 -11.34
C SER A 328 -3.90 29.09 -10.30
N LYS A 329 -4.34 29.69 -9.17
CA LYS A 329 -3.46 30.24 -8.14
C LYS A 329 -2.61 29.19 -7.40
N TYR A 330 -3.05 27.95 -7.38
CA TYR A 330 -2.38 26.87 -6.64
C TYR A 330 -1.48 25.99 -7.50
N LYS A 331 -1.59 26.14 -8.81
CA LYS A 331 -0.75 25.39 -9.72
C LYS A 331 0.71 25.81 -9.56
N ARG A 332 1.59 24.83 -9.38
CA ARG A 332 3.04 24.97 -9.55
C ARG A 332 3.52 24.10 -10.69
N ASN A 333 4.50 24.59 -11.43
CA ASN A 333 5.11 23.88 -12.53
C ASN A 333 6.62 23.98 -12.42
N PHE A 334 7.26 22.85 -12.23
CA PHE A 334 8.71 22.68 -12.21
C PHE A 334 9.12 22.09 -13.56
N ALA A 335 10.02 22.74 -14.27
CA ALA A 335 10.50 22.29 -15.57
C ALA A 335 12.02 22.07 -15.54
N PHE A 336 12.41 20.88 -16.00
CA PHE A 336 13.74 20.31 -15.94
C PHE A 336 14.32 20.23 -17.34
N GLY A 337 15.44 20.91 -17.54
CA GLY A 337 16.09 21.03 -18.84
C GLY A 337 17.07 19.90 -19.06
N ARG A 338 17.06 19.30 -20.25
CA ARG A 338 18.00 18.23 -20.60
C ARG A 338 19.45 18.71 -20.65
N ASN A 339 19.68 19.89 -21.24
CA ASN A 339 21.03 20.43 -21.47
C ASN A 339 21.52 21.39 -20.36
N GLY A 340 20.75 21.53 -19.26
CA GLY A 340 21.03 22.48 -18.19
C GLY A 340 20.75 21.87 -16.81
N PRO A 341 21.54 20.88 -16.36
CA PRO A 341 21.23 20.02 -15.20
C PRO A 341 21.41 20.70 -13.83
N ASN A 342 21.55 22.03 -13.79
CA ASN A 342 21.79 22.79 -12.57
C ASN A 342 20.67 23.79 -12.25
N THR A 343 19.65 23.89 -13.11
CA THR A 343 18.59 24.88 -12.95
C THR A 343 17.22 24.26 -13.21
N VAL A 344 16.27 24.49 -12.30
CA VAL A 344 14.86 24.09 -12.46
C VAL A 344 14.02 25.34 -12.65
N MET A 345 13.32 25.45 -13.79
CA MET A 345 12.41 26.58 -14.01
C MET A 345 11.12 26.36 -13.24
N ALA A 346 10.87 27.17 -12.22
CA ALA A 346 9.63 27.12 -11.43
C ALA A 346 8.69 28.26 -11.84
N ARG A 347 7.43 27.90 -12.14
CA ARG A 347 6.39 28.84 -12.59
C ARG A 347 5.07 28.56 -11.87
N GLY A 348 4.34 29.60 -11.48
CA GLY A 348 3.06 29.53 -10.79
C GLY A 348 2.53 30.94 -10.46
N HIS A 349 1.40 31.03 -9.76
CA HIS A 349 0.91 32.34 -9.30
C HIS A 349 1.87 32.92 -8.25
N GLY A 350 2.46 34.09 -8.55
CA GLY A 350 3.50 34.70 -7.71
C GLY A 350 4.87 34.05 -7.81
N LEU A 351 5.00 32.89 -8.48
CA LEU A 351 6.26 32.16 -8.64
C LEU A 351 6.77 32.26 -10.09
N LYS A 352 7.92 32.91 -10.28
CA LYS A 352 8.62 32.96 -11.57
C LYS A 352 10.12 33.10 -11.34
N MET A 353 10.79 31.97 -11.10
CA MET A 353 12.23 31.93 -10.83
C MET A 353 12.88 30.67 -11.37
N ASP A 354 14.20 30.71 -11.50
CA ASP A 354 14.99 29.53 -11.80
C ASP A 354 15.69 29.10 -10.51
N ILE A 355 15.40 27.89 -10.05
CA ILE A 355 15.92 27.32 -8.81
C ILE A 355 17.33 26.82 -9.10
N THR A 356 18.30 27.24 -8.29
CA THR A 356 19.71 26.86 -8.41
C THR A 356 20.31 26.30 -7.11
N SER A 357 19.51 26.25 -6.04
CA SER A 357 19.88 25.71 -4.73
C SER A 357 18.89 24.62 -4.35
N PHE A 358 19.40 23.46 -3.94
CA PHE A 358 18.63 22.26 -3.64
C PHE A 358 19.04 21.67 -2.29
N PRO A 359 18.14 21.02 -1.54
CA PRO A 359 16.71 20.85 -1.85
C PRO A 359 15.95 22.19 -1.82
N TYR A 360 14.97 22.33 -2.71
CA TYR A 360 14.05 23.47 -2.73
C TYR A 360 12.70 23.01 -2.23
N VAL A 361 12.15 23.70 -1.25
CA VAL A 361 10.84 23.38 -0.66
C VAL A 361 9.86 24.47 -1.03
N GLU A 362 8.76 24.10 -1.68
CA GLU A 362 7.63 24.98 -1.99
C GLU A 362 6.45 24.62 -1.08
N HIS A 363 5.93 25.63 -0.40
CA HIS A 363 4.66 25.54 0.33
C HIS A 363 3.53 26.12 -0.52
N ILE A 364 2.55 25.30 -0.86
CA ILE A 364 1.40 25.68 -1.66
C ILE A 364 0.17 25.64 -0.76
N GLN A 365 -0.19 26.81 -0.20
CA GLN A 365 -1.34 26.92 0.68
C GLN A 365 -2.65 27.10 -0.11
N ASP A 366 -3.63 26.24 0.15
CA ASP A 366 -5.00 26.39 -0.31
C ASP A 366 -6.01 25.90 0.75
N ASN A 367 -7.03 26.72 1.03
CA ASN A 367 -8.16 26.41 1.93
C ASN A 367 -7.77 25.79 3.30
N GLY A 368 -6.64 26.21 3.88
CA GLY A 368 -6.18 25.73 5.19
C GLY A 368 -5.34 24.43 5.15
N GLN A 369 -5.10 23.89 3.96
CA GLN A 369 -4.14 22.80 3.72
C GLN A 369 -2.86 23.36 3.11
N ASP A 370 -1.74 22.72 3.42
CA ASP A 370 -0.41 23.08 2.92
C ASP A 370 0.16 21.90 2.13
N LEU A 371 0.16 22.02 0.80
CA LEU A 371 0.84 21.08 -0.06
C LEU A 371 2.34 21.43 -0.05
N VAL A 372 3.13 20.57 0.58
CA VAL A 372 4.59 20.68 0.61
C VAL A 372 5.17 19.90 -0.56
N VAL A 373 5.95 20.59 -1.39
CA VAL A 373 6.62 20.00 -2.55
C VAL A 373 8.11 20.19 -2.39
N VAL A 374 8.85 19.09 -2.43
CA VAL A 374 10.31 19.10 -2.33
C VAL A 374 10.89 18.80 -3.70
N VAL A 375 11.83 19.64 -4.14
CA VAL A 375 12.59 19.46 -5.38
C VAL A 375 14.05 19.24 -5.02
N GLU A 376 14.57 18.08 -5.39
CA GLU A 376 15.92 17.65 -5.06
C GLU A 376 16.71 17.37 -6.33
N LYS A 377 18.03 17.55 -6.23
CA LYS A 377 18.97 17.17 -7.26
C LYS A 377 19.55 15.80 -6.92
N THR A 378 19.47 14.85 -7.85
CA THR A 378 20.07 13.52 -7.71
C THR A 378 21.38 13.45 -8.48
N ASP A 379 22.12 12.35 -8.35
CA ASP A 379 23.38 12.12 -9.08
C ASP A 379 23.18 12.14 -10.61
N ASP A 380 22.02 11.69 -11.07
CA ASP A 380 21.68 11.51 -12.49
C ASP A 380 20.57 12.44 -12.98
N GLY A 381 20.03 13.32 -12.13
CA GLY A 381 18.90 14.17 -12.46
C GLY A 381 18.20 14.88 -11.30
N TRP A 382 16.89 14.65 -11.19
CA TRP A 382 15.97 15.42 -10.36
C TRP A 382 14.89 14.54 -9.73
N ARG A 383 14.51 14.88 -8.50
CA ARG A 383 13.38 14.28 -7.78
C ARG A 383 12.41 15.36 -7.34
N VAL A 384 11.11 15.14 -7.52
CA VAL A 384 10.03 15.98 -7.00
C VAL A 384 9.09 15.11 -6.20
N SER A 385 8.96 15.39 -4.92
CA SER A 385 8.14 14.59 -4.00
C SER A 385 7.17 15.45 -3.21
N SER A 386 6.12 14.81 -2.72
CA SER A 386 5.25 15.35 -1.69
C SER A 386 4.79 14.22 -0.78
N GLU A 387 5.14 14.31 0.50
CA GLU A 387 4.72 13.33 1.50
C GLU A 387 3.19 13.39 1.71
N ASN A 388 2.64 14.60 1.84
CA ASN A 388 1.20 14.83 2.06
C ASN A 388 0.31 14.29 0.93
N CYS A 389 0.87 14.14 -0.27
CA CYS A 389 0.17 13.60 -1.43
C CYS A 389 0.72 12.26 -1.90
N SER A 390 1.65 11.66 -1.14
CA SER A 390 2.24 10.35 -1.38
C SER A 390 2.63 10.12 -2.85
N TYR A 391 3.38 11.06 -3.44
CA TYR A 391 3.94 10.87 -4.79
C TYR A 391 5.42 11.20 -4.84
N VAL A 392 6.11 10.52 -5.76
CA VAL A 392 7.49 10.83 -6.16
C VAL A 392 7.58 10.81 -7.68
N MET A 393 8.06 11.91 -8.26
CA MET A 393 8.35 12.04 -9.69
C MET A 393 9.85 12.22 -9.86
N GLU A 394 10.50 11.35 -10.62
CA GLU A 394 11.94 11.45 -10.89
C GLU A 394 12.19 11.71 -12.37
N TYR A 395 13.29 12.40 -12.69
CA TYR A 395 13.78 12.57 -14.05
C TYR A 395 15.30 12.51 -14.06
N SER A 396 15.86 11.49 -14.68
CA SER A 396 17.30 11.22 -14.77
C SER A 396 17.82 11.38 -16.21
N PRO A 397 18.07 12.62 -16.69
CA PRO A 397 18.60 12.86 -18.03
C PRO A 397 20.06 12.45 -18.26
N LEU A 398 20.81 12.05 -17.20
CA LEU A 398 22.24 11.76 -17.27
C LEU A 398 22.58 10.26 -17.16
N SER A 399 21.59 9.39 -16.96
CA SER A 399 21.80 7.95 -16.87
C SER A 399 22.05 7.33 -18.27
N GLU A 400 22.59 6.11 -18.34
CA GLU A 400 22.83 5.40 -19.62
C GLU A 400 21.55 5.19 -20.46
N ARG A 401 20.37 5.39 -19.85
CA ARG A 401 19.06 5.38 -20.49
C ARG A 401 18.22 6.47 -19.82
N ASP A 402 18.10 7.69 -20.36
CA ASP A 402 17.34 8.81 -19.74
C ASP A 402 16.05 8.35 -19.03
N GLN A 403 15.87 8.58 -17.72
CA GLN A 403 14.75 8.02 -16.94
C GLN A 403 13.68 9.06 -16.57
N ILE A 404 12.37 8.78 -16.61
CA ILE A 404 11.34 9.54 -15.87
C ILE A 404 10.60 8.56 -14.97
N ARG A 405 10.62 8.66 -13.64
CA ARG A 405 9.85 7.74 -12.78
C ARG A 405 8.62 8.42 -12.21
N LEU A 406 7.57 7.64 -11.98
CA LEU A 406 6.38 8.07 -11.28
C LEU A 406 6.00 7.01 -10.26
N HIS A 407 6.03 7.40 -8.99
CA HIS A 407 5.56 6.63 -7.84
C HIS A 407 4.33 7.31 -7.30
N LEU A 408 3.26 6.54 -7.18
CA LEU A 408 1.98 7.01 -6.69
C LEU A 408 1.54 6.07 -5.56
N GLY A 409 1.30 6.63 -4.39
CA GLY A 409 0.70 5.89 -3.29
C GLY A 409 -0.77 5.55 -3.57
N ILE A 410 -1.36 4.75 -2.68
CA ILE A 410 -2.73 4.23 -2.79
C ILE A 410 -3.82 5.28 -3.09
N TYR A 411 -3.59 6.56 -2.77
CA TYR A 411 -4.50 7.65 -3.12
C TYR A 411 -4.87 7.67 -4.62
N TYR A 412 -3.94 7.27 -5.49
CA TYR A 412 -4.10 7.35 -6.93
C TYR A 412 -4.68 6.08 -7.57
N ALA A 413 -4.92 5.04 -6.77
CA ALA A 413 -5.44 3.76 -7.23
C ALA A 413 -6.76 3.91 -8.02
N ASP A 414 -6.87 3.28 -9.18
CA ASP A 414 -7.98 3.39 -10.15
C ASP A 414 -8.21 4.81 -10.73
N LYS A 415 -7.46 5.82 -10.30
CA LYS A 415 -7.59 7.21 -10.78
C LYS A 415 -6.64 7.53 -11.93
N VAL A 416 -5.70 6.63 -12.21
CA VAL A 416 -4.74 6.72 -13.32
C VAL A 416 -4.90 5.48 -14.20
N ILE A 417 -5.10 5.72 -15.48
CA ILE A 417 -5.11 4.67 -16.50
C ILE A 417 -3.69 4.62 -17.06
N GLY A 418 -3.20 3.46 -17.51
CA GLY A 418 -2.22 3.31 -18.59
C GLY A 418 -0.80 2.82 -18.31
N LEU A 419 -0.65 1.97 -17.31
CA LEU A 419 0.66 1.58 -16.82
C LEU A 419 1.45 0.76 -17.86
N CYS A 420 2.58 1.29 -18.32
CA CYS A 420 3.57 0.55 -19.10
C CYS A 420 4.40 -0.27 -18.11
N GLN A 421 4.26 -1.59 -18.14
CA GLN A 421 4.70 -2.53 -17.11
C GLN A 421 3.91 -2.35 -15.82
N ASN A 422 2.71 -2.94 -15.77
CA ASN A 422 2.15 -3.36 -14.50
C ASN A 422 3.09 -4.42 -13.93
N ILE A 423 3.95 -4.04 -12.98
CA ILE A 423 4.71 -4.98 -12.15
C ILE A 423 4.06 -4.93 -10.78
N ASN A 424 2.93 -5.62 -10.69
CA ASN A 424 2.18 -5.82 -9.45
C ASN A 424 2.64 -7.11 -8.74
N GLY A 425 3.65 -7.81 -9.28
CA GLY A 425 4.25 -8.99 -8.68
C GLY A 425 3.58 -10.30 -9.07
N TYR A 426 2.47 -10.24 -9.80
CA TYR A 426 1.77 -11.41 -10.34
C TYR A 426 2.40 -11.80 -11.69
N LEU A 427 3.22 -12.85 -11.70
CA LEU A 427 3.95 -13.32 -12.89
C LEU A 427 3.07 -13.61 -14.12
N THR A 428 1.76 -13.72 -13.96
CA THR A 428 0.77 -14.08 -14.98
C THR A 428 0.21 -12.89 -15.77
N ASN A 429 0.20 -11.68 -15.20
CA ASN A 429 -0.21 -10.44 -15.90
C ASN A 429 0.88 -9.35 -15.87
N ASP A 430 1.95 -9.57 -15.10
CA ASP A 430 3.17 -8.76 -15.06
C ASP A 430 3.73 -8.59 -16.49
N ASN A 431 3.57 -7.39 -17.04
CA ASN A 431 3.93 -7.11 -18.41
C ASN A 431 5.37 -6.58 -18.50
N LYS A 432 6.34 -7.39 -18.03
CA LYS A 432 7.74 -6.99 -17.79
C LYS A 432 8.49 -6.43 -19.00
N ASP A 433 8.00 -6.70 -20.22
CA ASP A 433 8.56 -6.19 -21.47
C ASP A 433 7.57 -5.30 -22.24
N CYS A 434 6.47 -4.92 -21.59
CA CYS A 434 5.34 -4.22 -22.18
C CYS A 434 4.60 -4.97 -23.30
N SER A 435 4.84 -6.25 -23.58
CA SER A 435 4.17 -7.03 -24.64
C SER A 435 2.62 -7.10 -24.61
N SER A 436 1.98 -6.92 -23.46
CA SER A 436 0.51 -6.86 -23.28
C SER A 436 -0.07 -5.43 -23.28
N PRO A 437 -1.39 -5.25 -23.41
CA PRO A 437 -2.01 -3.92 -23.36
C PRO A 437 -1.84 -3.11 -22.06
N PRO A 438 -1.78 -1.76 -22.09
CA PRO A 438 -1.83 -0.96 -20.88
C PRO A 438 -3.08 -1.18 -20.08
N GLN A 439 -2.87 -1.10 -18.78
CA GLN A 439 -3.84 -1.51 -17.79
C GLN A 439 -4.29 -0.28 -17.01
N ILE A 440 -5.54 -0.31 -16.54
CA ILE A 440 -6.03 0.63 -15.55
C ILE A 440 -5.27 0.30 -14.26
N GLY A 441 -4.83 1.34 -13.55
CA GLY A 441 -4.21 1.14 -12.26
C GLY A 441 -5.19 0.44 -11.31
N ASP A 442 -4.70 -0.54 -10.56
CA ASP A 442 -5.54 -1.55 -9.89
C ASP A 442 -5.64 -1.21 -8.40
N SER A 443 -6.85 -1.03 -7.88
CA SER A 443 -7.11 -0.81 -6.45
C SER A 443 -6.53 -1.86 -5.51
N SER A 444 -6.21 -3.06 -6.00
CA SER A 444 -5.55 -4.12 -5.23
C SER A 444 -4.01 -3.97 -5.13
N THR A 445 -3.44 -2.93 -5.75
CA THR A 445 -1.99 -2.69 -5.81
C THR A 445 -1.58 -1.48 -4.96
N ILE A 446 -0.59 -1.66 -4.07
CA ILE A 446 -0.22 -0.69 -3.02
C ILE A 446 0.44 0.57 -3.57
N GLU A 447 1.10 0.45 -4.72
CA GLU A 447 1.65 1.57 -5.47
C GLU A 447 1.51 1.31 -6.96
N GLU A 448 1.01 2.30 -7.70
CA GLU A 448 1.03 2.28 -9.14
C GLU A 448 2.37 2.80 -9.63
N SER A 449 3.10 1.96 -10.35
CA SER A 449 4.36 2.32 -10.96
C SER A 449 4.33 2.02 -12.45
N CYS A 450 5.09 2.77 -13.23
CA CYS A 450 5.22 2.54 -14.67
C CYS A 450 6.67 2.63 -15.03
N SER A 451 7.20 1.64 -15.78
CA SER A 451 8.54 1.61 -16.38
C SER A 451 8.56 1.40 -17.90
N CYS A 452 9.36 2.13 -18.68
CA CYS A 452 9.69 1.69 -20.05
C CYS A 452 11.07 2.19 -20.49
N PRO A 453 12.03 1.29 -20.80
CA PRO A 453 13.31 1.63 -21.43
C PRO A 453 13.11 2.10 -22.86
N LEU A 454 13.99 2.99 -23.27
CA LEU A 454 13.73 3.81 -24.43
C LEU A 454 14.19 3.34 -25.75
N ASN A 455 15.29 2.65 -25.65
CA ASN A 455 15.94 2.07 -26.77
C ASN A 455 15.26 0.70 -27.05
N ASP A 456 14.21 0.34 -26.28
CA ASP A 456 13.52 -0.95 -26.37
C ASP A 456 12.35 -0.92 -27.36
N LYS A 457 12.56 -1.57 -28.51
CA LYS A 457 11.58 -1.64 -29.60
C LYS A 457 10.36 -2.51 -29.29
N ARG A 458 10.40 -3.39 -28.27
CA ARG A 458 9.29 -4.27 -27.90
C ARG A 458 8.27 -3.53 -27.05
N CYS A 459 8.74 -2.77 -26.05
CA CYS A 459 7.89 -1.89 -25.25
C CYS A 459 7.13 -0.88 -26.13
N ASN A 460 7.82 -0.27 -27.09
CA ASN A 460 7.25 0.69 -28.04
C ASN A 460 6.20 0.10 -29.03
N LYS A 461 6.18 -1.21 -29.26
CA LYS A 461 5.31 -1.85 -30.26
C LYS A 461 3.99 -2.34 -29.69
N ALA A 462 4.00 -2.83 -28.44
CA ALA A 462 2.80 -3.34 -27.80
C ALA A 462 1.82 -2.24 -27.39
N LEU A 463 2.31 -1.03 -27.15
CA LEU A 463 1.53 0.16 -26.81
C LEU A 463 0.84 0.83 -28.01
N GLN A 464 1.14 0.38 -29.24
CA GLN A 464 0.52 0.90 -30.48
C GLN A 464 -0.78 0.14 -30.87
N ASN A 465 -1.10 -0.98 -30.23
CA ASN A 465 -2.14 -1.91 -30.68
C ASN A 465 -3.45 -1.86 -29.87
N ILE A 466 -3.71 -0.77 -29.13
CA ILE A 466 -4.76 -0.69 -28.09
C ILE A 466 -5.65 0.52 -28.29
#